data_AF-A0A1T5NJX9-F1
#
_entry.id   AF-A0A1T5NJX9-F1
#
_cell.length_a   1.000
_cell.length_b   1.000
_cell.length_c   1.000
_cell.angle_alpha   90.00
_cell.angle_beta   90.00
_cell.angle_gamma   90.00
#
_symmetry.space_group_name_H-M   'P 1'
#
loop_
_entity.id
_entity.type
_entity.pdbx_description
1 polymer ?
#
loop_
_entity_poly.entity_id
_entity_poly.type
_entity_poly.pdbx_seq_one_letter_code
_entity_poly.pdbx_strand_id
1 'polypeptide(L)'
;MTVDEIYSSIGQGISNAIEESNWTNAKLDIEVVGNGVVGYTGDYRVDNTTVNLSVRKIPRDIRNWLKELHSITTEGGKNKWNRAIFRLEPDGKFSIEFIWDQQLHDQVEELN
;
A
#
# COMPACT_ATOMS: atom_id res chain seq x y z
N MET A 1 9.48 3.00 -13.29
CA MET A 1 8.83 4.25 -12.84
C MET A 1 9.64 4.84 -11.69
N THR A 2 9.47 6.12 -11.37
CA THR A 2 9.98 6.67 -10.11
C THR A 2 9.03 6.33 -8.95
N VAL A 3 9.54 6.42 -7.72
CA VAL A 3 8.74 6.18 -6.51
C VAL A 3 7.53 7.11 -6.42
N ASP A 4 7.66 8.35 -6.90
CA ASP A 4 6.60 9.35 -6.91
C ASP A 4 5.47 9.01 -7.90
N GLU A 5 5.83 8.51 -9.09
CA GLU A 5 4.86 8.01 -10.07
C GLU A 5 4.09 6.79 -9.53
N ILE A 6 4.76 5.92 -8.77
CA ILE A 6 4.12 4.78 -8.11
C ILE A 6 3.12 5.27 -7.07
N TYR A 7 3.48 6.23 -6.23
CA TYR A 7 2.55 6.80 -5.24
C TYR A 7 1.35 7.44 -5.90
N SER A 8 1.56 8.21 -6.95
CA SER A 8 0.48 8.81 -7.74
C SER A 8 -0.43 7.75 -8.34
N SER A 9 0.13 6.66 -8.86
CA SER A 9 -0.64 5.55 -9.46
C SER A 9 -1.46 4.80 -8.42
N ILE A 10 -0.88 4.50 -7.25
CA ILE A 10 -1.58 3.88 -6.12
C ILE A 10 -2.69 4.79 -5.62
N GLY A 11 -2.40 6.08 -5.40
CA GLY A 11 -3.37 7.07 -4.94
C GLY A 11 -4.54 7.21 -5.91
N GLN A 12 -4.26 7.30 -7.22
CA GLN A 12 -5.30 7.32 -8.24
C GLN A 12 -6.10 6.00 -8.26
N GLY A 13 -5.43 4.86 -8.09
CA GLY A 13 -6.09 3.55 -8.01
C GLY A 13 -7.06 3.45 -6.82
N ILE A 14 -6.66 3.96 -5.66
CA ILE A 14 -7.50 4.05 -4.46
C ILE A 14 -8.67 5.01 -4.72
N SER A 15 -8.40 6.23 -5.18
CA SER A 15 -9.43 7.23 -5.45
C SER A 15 -10.46 6.75 -6.48
N ASN A 16 -10.03 6.01 -7.51
CA ASN A 16 -10.93 5.43 -8.51
C ASN A 16 -11.76 4.26 -7.95
N ALA A 17 -11.26 3.57 -6.93
CA ALA A 17 -11.94 2.43 -6.31
C ALA A 17 -12.97 2.87 -5.25
N ILE A 18 -12.85 4.08 -4.71
CA ILE A 18 -13.81 4.69 -3.78
C ILE A 18 -14.95 5.33 -4.60
N GLU A 19 -16.18 4.85 -4.40
CA GLU A 19 -17.37 5.41 -5.05
C GLU A 19 -17.97 6.59 -4.29
N GLU A 20 -17.78 6.60 -2.96
CA GLU A 20 -18.29 7.64 -2.08
C GLU A 20 -17.53 8.94 -2.28
N SER A 21 -18.21 10.07 -2.41
CA SER A 21 -17.56 11.37 -2.66
C SER A 21 -17.16 12.10 -1.37
N ASN A 22 -17.72 11.70 -0.23
CA ASN A 22 -17.54 12.30 1.10
C ASN A 22 -16.53 11.55 1.97
N TRP A 23 -15.66 10.74 1.37
CA TRP A 23 -14.57 10.11 2.11
C TRP A 23 -13.56 11.17 2.57
N THR A 24 -12.95 10.92 3.74
CA THR A 24 -12.05 11.87 4.40
C THR A 24 -10.63 11.35 4.51
N ASN A 25 -10.46 10.04 4.60
CA ASN A 25 -9.15 9.40 4.70
C ASN A 25 -9.24 8.01 4.08
N ALA A 26 -8.29 7.65 3.24
CA ALA A 26 -8.15 6.32 2.70
C ALA A 26 -6.80 5.75 3.11
N LYS A 27 -6.79 4.47 3.46
CA LYS A 27 -5.63 3.74 3.92
C LYS A 27 -5.49 2.47 3.11
N LEU A 28 -4.26 2.15 2.74
CA LEU A 28 -3.90 0.91 2.09
C LEU A 28 -2.73 0.30 2.88
N ASP A 29 -3.00 -0.79 3.58
CA ASP A 29 -2.00 -1.66 4.15
C ASP A 29 -1.47 -2.59 3.07
N ILE A 30 -0.15 -2.65 2.97
CA ILE A 30 0.59 -3.46 2.01
C ILE A 30 1.49 -4.37 2.81
N GLU A 31 1.48 -5.66 2.47
CA GLU A 31 2.31 -6.69 3.07
C GLU A 31 3.22 -7.28 1.99
N VAL A 32 4.52 -7.21 2.23
CA VAL A 32 5.57 -7.67 1.31
C VAL A 32 6.48 -8.64 2.03
N VAL A 33 6.74 -9.77 1.41
CA VAL A 33 7.52 -10.86 1.98
C VAL A 33 8.61 -11.25 1.00
N GLY A 34 9.86 -11.28 1.46
CA GLY A 34 11.00 -11.56 0.61
C GLY A 34 11.05 -10.60 -0.58
N ASN A 35 10.91 -11.13 -1.80
CA ASN A 35 10.93 -10.36 -3.05
C ASN A 35 9.53 -10.18 -3.69
N GLY A 36 8.45 -10.42 -2.93
CA GLY A 36 7.09 -10.46 -3.46
C GLY A 36 6.02 -9.87 -2.54
N VAL A 37 5.02 -9.24 -3.14
CA VAL A 37 3.83 -8.73 -2.44
C VAL A 37 2.93 -9.92 -2.10
N VAL A 38 2.66 -10.13 -0.81
CA VAL A 38 1.79 -11.23 -0.34
C VAL A 38 0.35 -10.81 -0.21
N GLY A 39 0.11 -9.56 0.19
CA GLY A 39 -1.22 -9.06 0.47
C GLY A 39 -1.26 -7.54 0.40
N TYR A 40 -2.44 -7.02 0.09
CA TYR A 40 -2.76 -5.62 0.31
C TYR A 40 -4.24 -5.52 0.62
N THR A 41 -4.57 -4.73 1.62
CA THR A 41 -5.92 -4.46 2.09
C THR A 41 -6.07 -2.97 2.26
N GLY A 42 -7.25 -2.43 1.92
CA GLY A 42 -7.52 -1.02 2.12
C GLY A 42 -8.81 -0.79 2.85
N ASP A 43 -8.88 0.36 3.50
CA ASP A 43 -10.06 0.88 4.17
C ASP A 43 -10.12 2.40 3.95
N TYR A 44 -11.32 2.96 3.98
CA TYR A 44 -11.51 4.40 3.87
C TYR A 44 -12.59 4.84 4.84
N ARG A 45 -12.48 6.08 5.30
CA ARG A 45 -13.40 6.67 6.26
C ARG A 45 -14.40 7.57 5.55
N VAL A 46 -15.67 7.27 5.73
CA VAL A 46 -16.79 8.08 5.28
C VAL A 46 -17.51 8.58 6.51
N ASP A 47 -17.55 9.90 6.70
CA ASP A 47 -18.02 10.54 7.94
C ASP A 47 -17.34 9.94 9.19
N ASN A 48 -18.08 9.14 9.96
CA ASN A 48 -17.58 8.48 11.18
C ASN A 48 -17.51 6.95 11.07
N THR A 49 -17.63 6.41 9.85
CA THR A 49 -17.65 4.97 9.57
C THR A 49 -16.42 4.59 8.75
N THR A 50 -15.79 3.48 9.12
CA THR A 50 -14.74 2.85 8.31
C THR A 50 -15.38 1.85 7.35
N VAL A 51 -15.11 2.01 6.07
CA VAL A 51 -15.61 1.17 4.99
C VAL A 51 -14.43 0.45 4.35
N ASN A 52 -14.59 -0.85 4.08
CA ASN A 52 -13.54 -1.61 3.41
C ASN A 52 -13.40 -1.16 1.94
N LEU A 53 -12.18 -0.82 1.55
CA LEU A 53 -11.85 -0.52 0.17
C LEU A 53 -11.89 -1.82 -0.63
N SER A 54 -12.66 -1.81 -1.72
CA SER A 54 -12.65 -2.92 -2.66
C SER A 54 -11.36 -2.92 -3.47
N VAL A 55 -10.31 -3.54 -2.94
CA VAL A 55 -9.01 -3.68 -3.63
C VAL A 55 -9.11 -4.39 -4.98
N ARG A 56 -10.21 -5.12 -5.24
CA ARG A 56 -10.53 -5.68 -6.56
C ARG A 56 -10.88 -4.63 -7.62
N LYS A 57 -11.32 -3.43 -7.22
CA LYS A 57 -11.59 -2.30 -8.12
C LYS A 57 -10.30 -1.55 -8.49
N ILE A 58 -9.23 -1.77 -7.73
CA ILE A 58 -7.92 -1.21 -8.04
C ILE A 58 -7.34 -1.94 -9.26
N PRO A 59 -6.62 -1.25 -10.17
CA PRO A 59 -5.93 -1.88 -11.29
C PRO A 59 -5.05 -3.04 -10.86
N ARG A 60 -5.02 -4.11 -11.67
CA ARG A 60 -4.14 -5.27 -11.41
C ARG A 60 -2.65 -4.90 -11.39
N ASP A 61 -2.31 -3.78 -12.02
CA ASP A 61 -0.97 -3.18 -12.02
C ASP A 61 -0.48 -2.79 -10.63
N ILE A 62 -1.34 -2.68 -9.61
CA ILE A 62 -0.90 -2.40 -8.24
C ILE A 62 0.13 -3.42 -7.75
N ARG A 63 0.03 -4.69 -8.15
CA ARG A 63 1.06 -5.69 -7.81
C ARG A 63 2.43 -5.32 -8.38
N ASN A 64 2.47 -4.83 -9.62
CA ASN A 64 3.72 -4.38 -10.23
C ASN A 64 4.23 -3.11 -9.56
N TRP A 65 3.35 -2.15 -9.29
CA TRP A 65 3.71 -0.91 -8.59
C TRP A 65 4.30 -1.17 -7.21
N LEU A 66 3.68 -2.06 -6.43
CA LEU A 66 4.16 -2.43 -5.09
C LEU A 66 5.49 -3.19 -5.15
N LYS A 67 5.69 -4.03 -6.17
CA LYS A 67 6.98 -4.72 -6.39
C LYS A 67 8.07 -3.73 -6.77
N GLU A 68 7.80 -2.80 -7.68
CA GLU A 68 8.74 -1.71 -8.03
C GLU A 68 9.04 -0.85 -6.79
N LEU A 69 8.00 -0.48 -6.02
CA LEU A 69 8.16 0.31 -4.80
C LEU A 69 9.09 -0.38 -3.81
N HIS A 70 8.86 -1.67 -3.54
CA HIS A 70 9.72 -2.46 -2.66
C HIS A 70 11.14 -2.51 -3.21
N SER A 71 11.32 -2.79 -4.51
CA SER A 71 12.64 -2.81 -5.15
C SER A 71 13.38 -1.47 -5.00
N ILE A 72 12.72 -0.35 -5.28
CA ILE A 72 13.33 1.00 -5.23
C ILE A 72 13.66 1.42 -3.79
N THR A 73 12.75 1.14 -2.85
CA THR A 73 12.91 1.57 -1.44
C THR A 73 13.89 0.70 -0.67
N THR A 74 14.00 -0.58 -1.04
CA THR A 74 15.01 -1.50 -0.50
C THR A 74 16.33 -1.45 -1.26
N GLU A 75 16.38 -0.74 -2.39
CA GLU A 75 17.60 -0.51 -3.18
C GLU A 75 18.67 0.14 -2.29
N GLY A 76 19.85 -0.48 -2.23
CA GLY A 76 20.94 -0.05 -1.35
C GLY A 76 20.87 -0.60 0.08
N GLY A 77 19.94 -1.50 0.40
CA GLY A 77 19.92 -2.29 1.64
C GLY A 77 19.60 -1.50 2.92
N LYS A 78 19.18 -0.23 2.78
CA LYS A 78 18.94 0.68 3.92
C LYS A 78 17.57 0.52 4.56
N ASN A 79 16.54 0.18 3.79
CA ASN A 79 15.19 -0.02 4.31
C ASN A 79 14.76 -1.46 4.06
N LYS A 80 14.85 -2.30 5.09
CA LYS A 80 14.18 -3.59 5.12
C LYS A 80 12.82 -3.34 5.75
N TRP A 81 11.78 -3.35 4.92
CA TRP A 81 10.39 -3.29 5.36
C TRP A 81 9.62 -4.45 4.71
N ASN A 82 8.64 -4.95 5.42
CA ASN A 82 7.74 -6.01 4.97
C ASN A 82 6.27 -5.62 5.18
N ARG A 83 6.02 -4.43 5.74
CA ARG A 83 4.72 -3.80 5.78
C ARG A 83 4.83 -2.32 5.40
N ALA A 84 3.92 -1.82 4.57
CA ALA A 84 3.81 -0.40 4.28
C ALA A 84 2.37 0.05 4.45
N ILE A 85 2.19 1.23 5.06
CA ILE A 85 0.87 1.85 5.23
C ILE A 85 0.85 3.11 4.37
N PHE A 86 0.08 3.07 3.29
CA PHE A 86 -0.17 4.22 2.44
C PHE A 86 -1.46 4.89 2.87
N ARG A 87 -1.39 6.18 3.18
CA ARG A 87 -2.52 7.02 3.58
C ARG A 87 -2.72 8.07 2.49
N LEU A 88 -3.96 8.24 2.05
CA LEU A 88 -4.37 9.21 1.05
C LEU A 88 -5.50 10.06 1.64
N GLU A 89 -5.47 11.34 1.34
CA GLU A 89 -6.51 12.31 1.66
C GLU A 89 -7.16 12.82 0.37
N PRO A 90 -8.44 13.25 0.42
CA PRO A 90 -9.16 13.72 -0.77
C PRO A 90 -8.59 15.02 -1.36
N ASP A 91 -7.76 15.76 -0.62
CA ASP A 91 -7.04 16.93 -1.13
C ASP A 91 -5.78 16.58 -1.94
N GLY A 92 -5.49 15.28 -2.11
CA GLY A 92 -4.34 14.77 -2.84
C GLY A 92 -3.07 14.65 -1.97
N LYS A 93 -3.15 14.95 -0.67
CA LYS A 93 -2.06 14.63 0.25
C LYS A 93 -2.00 13.13 0.45
N PHE A 94 -0.78 12.62 0.45
CA PHE A 94 -0.52 11.23 0.80
C PHE A 94 0.65 11.13 1.76
N SER A 95 0.71 10.03 2.48
CA SER A 95 1.80 9.69 3.39
C SER A 95 2.02 8.20 3.36
N ILE A 96 3.28 7.78 3.28
CA ILE A 96 3.65 6.38 3.35
C ILE A 96 4.52 6.12 4.55
N GLU A 97 4.24 5.02 5.25
CA GLU A 97 4.96 4.59 6.43
C GLU A 97 5.48 3.18 6.20
N PHE A 98 6.79 3.01 6.24
CA PHE A 98 7.44 1.72 6.09
C PHE A 98 7.71 1.11 7.46
N ILE A 99 7.22 -0.10 7.67
CA ILE A 99 7.29 -0.82 8.93
C ILE A 99 8.01 -2.16 8.71
N TRP A 100 8.92 -2.47 9.62
CA TRP A 100 9.53 -3.79 9.71
C TRP A 100 8.82 -4.61 10.79
N ASP A 101 8.01 -5.56 10.34
CA ASP A 101 7.29 -6.54 11.13
C ASP A 101 8.15 -7.80 11.28
N GLN A 102 9.00 -7.85 12.30
CA GLN A 102 9.91 -8.98 12.48
C GLN A 102 9.18 -10.34 12.54
N GLN A 103 7.97 -10.41 13.12
CA GLN A 103 7.21 -11.66 13.18
C GLN A 103 6.81 -12.17 11.81
N LEU A 104 6.44 -11.28 10.90
CA LEU A 104 6.11 -11.64 9.52
C LEU A 104 7.35 -12.07 8.73
N HIS A 105 8.53 -11.53 9.06
CA HIS A 105 9.79 -12.00 8.48
C HIS A 105 10.16 -13.40 8.99
N ASP A 106 10.13 -13.61 10.31
CA ASP A 106 10.47 -14.90 10.94
C ASP A 106 9.55 -16.03 10.44
N GLN A 107 8.24 -15.77 10.32
CA GLN A 107 7.28 -16.75 9.78
C GLN A 107 7.60 -17.18 8.35
N VAL A 108 8.18 -16.29 7.55
CA VAL A 108 8.49 -16.57 6.14
C VAL A 108 9.81 -17.31 6.05
N GLU A 109 10.81 -16.91 6.84
CA GLU A 109 12.07 -17.65 6.92
C GLU A 109 11.86 -19.06 7.45
N GLU A 110 10.91 -19.28 8.37
CA GLU A 110 10.56 -20.62 8.86
C GLU A 110 9.86 -21.50 7.80
N LEU A 111 9.22 -20.88 6.80
CA LEU A 111 8.55 -21.57 5.69
C LEU A 111 9.45 -21.82 4.47
N ASN A 112 10.70 -21.35 4.48
CA ASN A 112 11.68 -21.46 3.39
C ASN A 112 12.76 -22.51 3.69
#